data_AF-A0A8J8CXF9-F1
#
_entry.id   AF-A0A8J8CXF9-F1
#
_cell.length_a   1.000
_cell.length_b   1.000
_cell.length_c   1.000
_cell.angle_alpha   90.00
_cell.angle_beta   90.00
_cell.angle_gamma   90.00
#
_symmetry.space_group_name_H-M   'P 1'
#
loop_
_entity.id
_entity.type
_entity.pdbx_description
1 polymer ?
#
loop_
_entity_poly.entity_id
_entity_poly.type
_entity_poly.pdbx_seq_one_letter_code
_entity_poly.pdbx_strand_id
1 'polypeptide(L)'
;MDVNEVIKSIDAARDESLSESRKRESEYDRRRQAYKKAIREVRGTAGNDEARALADWIEARIRDDGELPRAREVRQKGADVVRESGRSVSTGSWLGA
;
A
#
# COMPACT_ATOMS: atom_id res chain seq x y z
N MET A 1 -2.61 -6.94 -13.41
CA MET A 1 -1.42 -6.45 -12.70
C MET A 1 -0.94 -7.53 -11.74
N ASP A 2 0.37 -7.83 -11.72
CA ASP A 2 0.94 -8.75 -10.74
C ASP A 2 1.29 -8.01 -9.44
N VAL A 3 0.82 -8.52 -8.29
CA VAL A 3 1.01 -7.86 -7.00
C VAL A 3 2.49 -7.86 -6.59
N ASN A 4 3.29 -8.85 -6.99
CA ASN A 4 4.71 -8.85 -6.65
C ASN A 4 5.50 -7.84 -7.48
N GLU A 5 5.14 -7.62 -8.75
CA GLU A 5 5.72 -6.54 -9.55
C GLU A 5 5.44 -5.17 -8.94
N VAL A 6 4.22 -4.95 -8.44
CA VAL A 6 3.88 -3.72 -7.71
C VAL A 6 4.73 -3.53 -6.46
N ILE A 7 4.88 -4.59 -5.66
CA ILE A 7 5.71 -4.51 -4.45
C ILE A 7 7.18 -4.23 -4.79
N LYS A 8 7.70 -4.79 -5.89
CA LYS A 8 9.06 -4.45 -6.36
C LYS A 8 9.19 -2.98 -6.74
N SER A 9 8.16 -2.38 -7.34
CA SER A 9 8.14 -0.95 -7.65
C SER A 9 8.17 -0.09 -6.38
N ILE A 10 7.41 -0.47 -5.35
CA ILE A 10 7.43 0.17 -4.03
C ILE A 10 8.80 0.00 -3.35
N ASP A 11 9.40 -1.19 -3.43
CA ASP A 11 10.75 -1.48 -2.92
C ASP A 11 11.79 -0.55 -3.60
N ALA A 12 11.69 -0.37 -4.93
CA ALA A 12 12.56 0.53 -5.68
C ALA A 12 12.35 2.01 -5.31
N ALA A 13 11.10 2.46 -5.19
CA ALA A 13 10.78 3.84 -4.79
C ALA A 13 11.36 4.18 -3.41
N ARG A 14 11.30 3.22 -2.47
CA ARG A 14 11.93 3.33 -1.16
C ARG A 14 13.45 3.44 -1.27
N ASP A 15 14.07 2.54 -2.03
CA ASP A 15 15.52 2.50 -2.14
C ASP A 15 16.09 3.73 -2.86
N GLU A 16 15.32 4.37 -3.74
CA GLU A 16 15.69 5.64 -4.38
C GLU A 16 15.50 6.84 -3.43
N SER A 17 14.37 6.89 -2.73
CA SER A 17 13.92 8.13 -2.07
C SER A 17 14.34 8.25 -0.61
N LEU A 18 14.60 7.13 0.09
CA LEU A 18 14.93 7.16 1.52
C LEU A 18 16.44 7.19 1.76
N SER A 19 16.89 7.95 2.76
CA SER A 19 18.28 7.90 3.21
C SER A 19 18.62 6.53 3.82
N GLU A 20 19.91 6.16 3.80
CA GLU A 20 20.45 4.93 4.40
C GLU A 20 19.93 4.68 5.84
N SER A 21 19.78 5.73 6.65
CA SER A 21 19.26 5.66 8.02
C SER A 21 17.78 5.25 8.08
N ARG A 22 16.94 5.70 7.14
CA ARG A 22 15.54 5.27 7.00
C ARG A 22 15.41 3.90 6.35
N LYS A 23 16.36 3.51 5.48
CA LYS A 23 16.43 2.14 4.91
C LYS A 23 16.76 1.08 5.97
N ARG A 24 17.52 1.43 7.01
CA ARG A 24 17.83 0.51 8.13
C ARG A 24 16.69 0.33 9.13
N GLU A 25 15.51 0.90 8.88
CA GLU A 25 14.35 0.68 9.74
C GLU A 25 13.89 -0.79 9.62
N SER A 26 14.09 -1.56 10.69
CA SER A 26 13.78 -3.01 10.79
C SER A 26 12.30 -3.35 10.58
N GLU A 27 11.44 -2.34 10.54
CA GLU A 27 9.99 -2.48 10.38
C GLU A 27 9.55 -2.57 8.91
N TYR A 28 10.45 -2.33 7.93
CA TYR A 28 10.06 -2.32 6.52
C TYR A 28 9.52 -3.68 6.04
N ASP A 29 10.13 -4.80 6.42
CA ASP A 29 9.65 -6.13 6.00
C ASP A 29 8.21 -6.40 6.47
N ARG A 30 7.88 -5.97 7.70
CA ARG A 30 6.52 -6.10 8.25
C ARG A 30 5.54 -5.20 7.50
N ARG A 31 5.94 -3.96 7.15
CA ARG A 31 5.12 -3.02 6.38
C ARG A 31 4.90 -3.50 4.96
N ARG A 32 5.96 -3.99 4.29
CA ARG A 32 5.92 -4.60 2.96
C ARG A 32 4.90 -5.74 2.88
N GLN A 33 4.87 -6.61 3.88
CA GLN A 33 3.87 -7.68 3.96
C GLN A 33 2.45 -7.14 4.14
N ALA A 34 2.27 -6.07 4.92
CA ALA A 34 0.98 -5.40 5.06
C ALA A 34 0.53 -4.73 3.76
N TYR A 35 1.44 -4.09 3.02
CA TYR A 35 1.15 -3.47 1.72
C TYR A 35 0.71 -4.53 0.72
N LYS A 36 1.45 -5.64 0.63
CA LYS A 36 1.12 -6.77 -0.24
C LYS A 36 -0.26 -7.33 0.07
N LYS A 37 -0.60 -7.47 1.34
CA LYS A 37 -1.93 -7.93 1.76
C LYS A 37 -3.02 -6.93 1.34
N ALA A 38 -2.84 -5.64 1.62
CA ALA A 38 -3.81 -4.61 1.27
C ALA A 38 -4.05 -4.52 -0.24
N ILE A 39 -2.99 -4.48 -1.05
CA ILE A 39 -3.08 -4.44 -2.52
C ILE A 39 -3.80 -5.68 -3.05
N ARG A 40 -3.51 -6.87 -2.49
CA ARG A 40 -4.20 -8.11 -2.86
C ARG A 40 -5.70 -8.06 -2.55
N GLU A 41 -6.09 -7.56 -1.38
CA GLU A 41 -7.52 -7.45 -1.01
C GLU A 41 -8.26 -6.44 -1.88
N VAL A 42 -7.68 -5.25 -2.10
CA VAL A 42 -8.25 -4.25 -3.02
C VAL A 42 -8.42 -4.85 -4.42
N ARG A 43 -7.40 -5.58 -4.90
CA ARG A 43 -7.48 -6.25 -6.20
C ARG A 43 -8.59 -7.29 -6.28
N GLY A 44 -8.74 -8.10 -5.23
CA GLY A 44 -9.79 -9.12 -5.16
C GLY A 44 -11.19 -8.53 -5.03
N THR A 45 -11.32 -7.36 -4.40
CA THR A 45 -12.61 -6.74 -4.11
C THR A 45 -13.06 -5.77 -5.19
N ALA A 46 -12.18 -4.86 -5.61
CA ALA A 46 -12.51 -3.73 -6.48
C ALA A 46 -11.96 -3.88 -7.90
N GLY A 47 -10.78 -4.46 -8.08
CA GLY A 47 -10.20 -4.69 -9.40
C GLY A 47 -8.74 -4.27 -9.49
N ASN A 48 -8.15 -4.41 -10.68
CA ASN A 48 -6.74 -4.07 -10.89
C ASN A 48 -6.50 -2.56 -10.82
N ASP A 49 -7.44 -1.74 -11.29
CA ASP A 49 -7.27 -0.28 -11.37
C ASP A 49 -7.27 0.34 -9.97
N GLU A 50 -8.14 -0.13 -9.09
CA GLU A 50 -8.18 0.27 -7.68
C GLU A 50 -6.94 -0.21 -6.91
N ALA A 51 -6.50 -1.44 -7.19
CA ALA A 51 -5.26 -1.94 -6.59
C ALA A 51 -4.04 -1.10 -7.01
N ARG A 52 -4.04 -0.64 -8.27
CA ARG A 52 -3.03 0.27 -8.79
C ARG A 52 -3.13 1.65 -8.13
N ALA A 53 -4.33 2.21 -7.97
CA ALA A 53 -4.52 3.49 -7.28
C ALA A 53 -3.99 3.47 -5.84
N LEU A 54 -4.18 2.35 -5.11
CA LEU A 54 -3.58 2.19 -3.78
C LEU A 54 -2.05 2.13 -3.85
N ALA A 55 -1.49 1.40 -4.82
CA ALA A 55 -0.05 1.28 -4.98
C ALA A 55 0.61 2.63 -5.34
N ASP A 56 0.01 3.36 -6.27
CA ASP A 56 0.48 4.67 -6.70
C ASP A 56 0.47 5.65 -5.51
N TRP A 57 -0.55 5.58 -4.64
CA TRP A 57 -0.58 6.37 -3.41
C TRP A 57 0.54 6.01 -2.42
N ILE A 58 0.90 4.72 -2.29
CA ILE A 58 2.03 4.30 -1.46
C ILE A 58 3.35 4.83 -2.03
N GLU A 59 3.54 4.70 -3.35
CA GLU A 59 4.74 5.21 -4.03
C GLU A 59 4.87 6.72 -3.89
N ALA A 60 3.79 7.48 -4.04
CA ALA A 60 3.78 8.92 -3.86
C ALA A 60 4.20 9.32 -2.44
N ARG A 61 3.67 8.68 -1.39
CA ARG A 61 4.10 8.97 0.00
C ARG A 61 5.59 8.71 0.22
N ILE A 62 6.14 7.69 -0.45
CA ILE A 62 7.56 7.35 -0.34
C ILE A 62 8.43 8.33 -1.12
N ARG A 63 8.05 8.69 -2.35
CA ARG A 63 8.84 9.58 -3.23
C ARG A 63 8.72 11.04 -2.82
N ASP A 64 7.50 11.51 -2.57
CA ASP A 64 7.21 12.93 -2.40
C ASP A 64 7.47 13.37 -0.96
N ASP A 65 7.04 12.56 0.01
CA ASP A 65 7.16 12.90 1.43
C ASP A 65 8.38 12.25 2.11
N GLY A 66 9.03 11.31 1.43
CA GLY A 66 10.17 10.57 1.99
C GLY A 66 9.78 9.71 3.19
N GLU A 67 8.51 9.28 3.28
CA GLU A 67 7.98 8.53 4.42
C GLU A 67 7.47 7.15 4.02
N LEU A 68 7.65 6.16 4.89
CA LEU A 68 7.00 4.85 4.75
C LEU A 68 5.62 4.89 5.42
N PRO A 69 4.51 4.77 4.66
CA PRO A 69 3.18 4.72 5.26
C PRO A 69 3.04 3.61 6.30
N ARG A 70 2.33 3.87 7.40
CA ARG A 70 2.07 2.82 8.37
C ARG A 70 1.07 1.81 7.80
N ALA A 71 1.18 0.55 8.25
CA ALA A 71 0.28 -0.52 7.83
C ALA A 71 -1.21 -0.21 8.06
N ARG A 72 -1.55 0.61 9.08
CA ARG A 72 -2.92 1.06 9.33
C ARG A 72 -3.40 2.05 8.28
N GLU A 73 -2.57 3.02 7.91
CA GLU A 73 -2.88 4.04 6.90
C GLU A 73 -3.14 3.39 5.55
N VAL A 74 -2.29 2.44 5.15
CA VAL A 74 -2.48 1.69 3.90
C VAL A 74 -3.79 0.91 3.87
N ARG A 75 -4.18 0.30 5.00
CA ARG A 75 -5.45 -0.43 5.10
C ARG A 75 -6.66 0.51 5.01
N GLN A 76 -6.59 1.66 5.67
CA GLN A 76 -7.64 2.69 5.60
C GLN A 76 -7.77 3.23 4.17
N LYS A 77 -6.66 3.63 3.54
CA LYS A 77 -6.68 4.10 2.16
C LYS A 77 -7.19 3.04 1.20
N GLY A 78 -6.82 1.78 1.40
CA GLY A 78 -7.36 0.67 0.60
C GLY A 78 -8.88 0.52 0.75
N ALA A 79 -9.43 0.72 1.95
CA ALA A 79 -10.89 0.70 2.14
C ALA A 79 -11.56 1.87 1.41
N ASP A 80 -10.95 3.05 1.44
CA ASP A 80 -11.47 4.24 0.77
C ASP A 80 -11.48 4.06 -0.74
N VAL A 81 -10.39 3.57 -1.32
CA VAL A 81 -10.32 3.26 -2.76
C VAL A 81 -11.42 2.27 -3.17
N VAL A 82 -11.69 1.26 -2.35
CA VAL A 82 -12.78 0.31 -2.64
C VAL A 82 -14.15 0.99 -2.57
N ARG A 83 -14.37 1.89 -1.60
CA ARG A 83 -15.62 2.67 -1.50
C ARG A 83 -15.80 3.61 -2.68
N GLU A 84 -14.74 4.26 -3.12
CA GLU A 84 -14.73 5.16 -4.28
C GLU A 84 -15.08 4.42 -5.58
N SER A 85 -14.77 3.12 -5.69
CA SER A 85 -15.19 2.27 -6.82
C SER A 85 -16.67 1.87 -6.81
N GLY A 86 -17.46 2.36 -5.84
CA GLY A 86 -18.88 2.04 -5.69
C GLY A 86 -19.18 0.76 -4.93
N ARG A 87 -18.17 0.13 -4.30
CA ARG A 87 -18.33 -1.09 -3.49
C ARG A 87 -18.28 -0.77 -2.01
N SER A 88 -19.25 -1.27 -1.25
CA SER A 88 -19.29 -1.04 0.19
C SER A 88 -18.45 -2.07 0.94
N VAL A 89 -17.37 -1.62 1.59
CA VAL A 89 -16.61 -2.41 2.56
C VAL A 89 -16.78 -1.85 3.97
N SER A 90 -17.20 -2.72 4.90
CA SER A 90 -17.34 -2.36 6.31
C SER A 90 -15.96 -2.14 6.94
N THR A 91 -15.77 -0.97 7.54
CA THR A 91 -14.50 -0.57 8.17
C THR A 91 -14.03 -1.58 9.21
N GLY A 92 -14.94 -2.20 9.97
CA GLY A 92 -14.61 -3.18 11.01
C GLY A 92 -14.25 -4.59 10.50
N SER A 93 -14.58 -4.90 9.24
CA SER A 93 -14.23 -6.20 8.62
C SER A 93 -13.01 -6.09 7.69
N TRP A 94 -12.67 -4.88 7.25
CA TRP A 94 -11.59 -4.63 6.32
C TRP A 94 -10.21 -4.69 7.00
N LEU A 95 -9.55 -5.85 6.90
CA LEU A 95 -8.16 -6.04 7.33
C LEU A 95 -7.85 -5.64 8.79
N GLY A 96 -8.86 -5.67 9.67
CA GLY A 96 -8.74 -5.34 11.09
C GLY A 96 -8.38 -3.87 11.36
N ALA A 97 -9.02 -2.94 10.64
CA ALA A 97 -8.84 -1.49 10.79
C ALA A 97 -9.60 -0.88 11.99
#